data_AF-A0A9P6NEA3-F1
#
_entry.id   AF-A0A9P6NEA3-F1
#
_cell.length_a   1.000
_cell.length_b   1.000
_cell.length_c   1.000
_cell.angle_alpha   90.00
_cell.angle_beta   90.00
_cell.angle_gamma   90.00
#
_symmetry.space_group_name_H-M   'P 1'
#
loop_
_entity.id
_entity.type
_entity.pdbx_description
1 polymer ?
#
loop_
_entity_poly.entity_id
_entity_poly.type
_entity_poly.pdbx_seq_one_letter_code
_entity_poly.pdbx_strand_id
1 'polypeptide(L)'
;MPYLTVAPEVELFYEIRHSTSPKPSSLTPWLLILHPIFLDLTFASVYIDGPGQLLERFNILLIDFRCHGRTRSKVSPRCDLWTLAVDLAVALDKLNLPPLHVFAGDSLSTEVSIRMAGLFPELVLSVCMSAMPPATEQGFIQTAFFTVLASWLNPELPEDWEASVTATQWWLYGPRTHRDPVTLDTWAGVMMRRYPPCKATQSLGSCVAYTEREAPPSGIYKLVHAPILALHGDFENIYDMPSAQARFNEFVNAGPGSKFRVLKGGPLQVFDANPELLKSLYYPWIDSILSTTAETELYQQQIPIRPDFHRALQTLASLYDDPSIAERDAMTSDSFYSLSNEKIESNSERLEFLSSIEKSKFSFVGGGAPERWTGASFAEMHPWRQVFFE
;
A
#
# COMPACT_ATOMS: atom_id res chain seq x y z
N MET A 1 -14.74 -17.08 5.99
CA MET A 1 -13.70 -16.53 6.90
C MET A 1 -12.97 -15.44 6.13
N PRO A 2 -12.60 -14.29 6.74
CA PRO A 2 -12.09 -13.12 6.03
C PRO A 2 -10.59 -13.26 5.64
N TYR A 3 -10.19 -14.45 5.17
CA TYR A 3 -8.82 -14.74 4.77
C TYR A 3 -8.79 -15.41 3.39
N LEU A 4 -7.84 -15.01 2.56
CA LEU A 4 -7.59 -15.58 1.23
C LEU A 4 -6.14 -16.03 1.14
N THR A 5 -5.91 -17.32 0.90
CA THR A 5 -4.58 -17.82 0.57
C THR A 5 -4.19 -17.31 -0.82
N VAL A 6 -3.05 -16.65 -0.99
CA VAL A 6 -2.57 -16.16 -2.31
C VAL A 6 -1.22 -16.76 -2.72
N ALA A 7 -0.47 -17.24 -1.73
CA ALA A 7 0.77 -18.00 -1.89
C ALA A 7 0.91 -18.99 -0.72
N PRO A 8 1.84 -19.97 -0.79
CA PRO A 8 2.21 -20.76 0.38
C PRO A 8 2.55 -19.83 1.56
N GLU A 9 1.99 -20.13 2.74
CA GLU A 9 2.23 -19.33 3.96
C GLU A 9 1.76 -17.85 3.89
N VAL A 10 0.91 -17.48 2.93
CA VAL A 10 0.33 -16.13 2.82
C VAL A 10 -1.19 -16.19 2.76
N GLU A 11 -1.85 -15.78 3.84
CA GLU A 11 -3.29 -15.59 3.97
C GLU A 11 -3.60 -14.10 4.17
N LEU A 12 -4.05 -13.44 3.11
CA LEU A 12 -4.45 -12.03 3.15
C LEU A 12 -5.75 -11.87 3.92
N PHE A 13 -5.76 -10.96 4.89
CA PHE A 13 -6.98 -10.52 5.54
C PHE A 13 -7.70 -9.51 4.66
N TYR A 14 -9.02 -9.62 4.54
CA TYR A 14 -9.83 -8.70 3.77
C TYR A 14 -11.17 -8.36 4.45
N GLU A 15 -11.73 -7.20 4.10
CA GLU A 15 -13.10 -6.83 4.43
C GLU A 15 -13.84 -6.39 3.17
N ILE A 16 -15.11 -6.79 3.07
CA ILE A 16 -16.04 -6.30 2.06
C ILE A 16 -17.09 -5.44 2.76
N ARG A 17 -17.30 -4.22 2.26
CA ARG A 17 -18.39 -3.34 2.67
C ARG A 17 -19.31 -3.12 1.49
N HIS A 18 -20.56 -3.54 1.61
CA HIS A 18 -21.53 -3.31 0.55
C HIS A 18 -22.03 -1.88 0.57
N SER A 19 -22.35 -1.38 -0.62
CA SER A 19 -22.88 -0.04 -0.77
C SER A 19 -24.16 0.17 0.04
N THR A 20 -24.32 1.37 0.57
CA THR A 20 -25.55 1.85 1.21
C THR A 20 -26.56 2.41 0.20
N SER A 21 -26.17 2.49 -1.08
CA SER A 21 -27.04 2.91 -2.17
C SER A 21 -28.25 1.98 -2.31
N PRO A 22 -29.44 2.50 -2.66
CA PRO A 22 -30.61 1.67 -2.93
C PRO A 22 -30.48 0.83 -4.21
N LYS A 23 -29.42 1.05 -5.01
CA LYS A 23 -29.12 0.24 -6.20
C LYS A 23 -28.78 -1.20 -5.79
N PRO A 24 -29.23 -2.21 -6.56
CA PRO A 24 -28.82 -3.59 -6.33
C PRO A 24 -27.29 -3.71 -6.29
N SER A 25 -26.77 -4.47 -5.31
CA SER A 25 -25.33 -4.71 -5.15
C SER A 25 -24.63 -5.16 -6.44
N SER A 26 -25.31 -5.97 -7.26
CA SER A 26 -24.83 -6.49 -8.55
C SER A 26 -24.67 -5.42 -9.65
N LEU A 27 -25.14 -4.19 -9.41
CA LEU A 27 -25.02 -3.05 -10.33
C LEU A 27 -24.15 -1.93 -9.74
N THR A 28 -23.66 -2.10 -8.50
CA THR A 28 -22.90 -1.09 -7.77
C THR A 28 -21.40 -1.31 -7.97
N PRO A 29 -20.67 -0.36 -8.58
CA PRO A 29 -19.26 -0.55 -8.93
C PRO A 29 -18.40 -0.91 -7.73
N TRP A 30 -17.26 -1.55 -7.98
CA TRP A 30 -16.32 -1.95 -6.93
C TRP A 30 -15.18 -0.96 -6.79
N LEU A 31 -14.74 -0.75 -5.55
CA LEU A 31 -13.58 0.04 -5.20
C LEU A 31 -12.66 -0.77 -4.29
N LEU A 32 -11.40 -0.92 -4.68
CA LEU A 32 -10.33 -1.39 -3.82
C LEU A 32 -9.63 -0.18 -3.18
N ILE A 33 -9.66 -0.09 -1.86
CA ILE A 33 -8.87 0.91 -1.12
C ILE A 33 -7.64 0.22 -0.55
N LEU A 34 -6.47 0.71 -0.93
CA LEU A 34 -5.18 0.19 -0.47
C LEU A 34 -4.65 1.10 0.64
N HIS A 35 -4.39 0.50 1.80
CA HIS A 35 -3.90 1.26 2.95
C HIS A 35 -2.43 1.68 2.73
N PRO A 36 -2.00 2.78 3.39
CA PRO A 36 -0.61 3.21 3.38
C PRO A 36 0.39 2.24 4.01
N ILE A 37 1.67 2.37 3.69
CA ILE A 37 2.77 1.65 4.34
C ILE A 37 2.72 1.83 5.86
N PHE A 38 3.01 0.76 6.60
CA PHE A 38 2.93 0.66 8.06
C PHE A 38 1.51 0.69 8.66
N LEU A 39 0.51 1.16 7.92
CA LEU A 39 -0.88 1.20 8.39
C LEU A 39 -1.60 -0.11 8.07
N ASP A 40 -2.93 -0.08 8.15
CA ASP A 40 -3.81 -1.21 7.90
C ASP A 40 -5.20 -0.68 7.52
N LEU A 41 -6.12 -1.58 7.17
CA LEU A 41 -7.47 -1.24 6.73
C LEU A 41 -8.29 -0.38 7.71
N THR A 42 -7.94 -0.35 9.01
CA THR A 42 -8.70 0.47 9.99
C THR A 42 -8.57 1.97 9.71
N PHE A 43 -7.52 2.37 8.99
CA PHE A 43 -7.29 3.75 8.57
C PHE A 43 -8.15 4.17 7.37
N ALA A 44 -8.80 3.22 6.68
CA ALA A 44 -9.72 3.55 5.58
C ALA A 44 -11.10 4.02 6.08
N SER A 45 -11.41 3.85 7.37
CA SER A 45 -12.69 4.25 7.99
C SER A 45 -13.10 5.69 7.66
N VAL A 46 -12.14 6.62 7.64
CA VAL A 46 -12.40 8.04 7.32
C VAL A 46 -12.97 8.27 5.91
N TYR A 47 -12.84 7.32 5.00
CA TYR A 47 -13.35 7.38 3.62
C TYR A 47 -14.64 6.55 3.40
N ILE A 48 -14.96 5.70 4.37
CA ILE A 48 -16.01 4.69 4.27
C ILE A 48 -17.19 5.05 5.17
N ASP A 49 -16.90 5.43 6.42
CA ASP A 49 -17.87 5.60 7.49
C ASP A 49 -18.44 7.03 7.49
N GLY A 50 -19.63 7.21 6.91
CA GLY A 50 -20.46 8.40 7.09
C GLY A 50 -21.35 8.74 5.89
N PRO A 51 -22.35 9.63 6.06
CA PRO A 51 -23.18 10.11 4.96
C PRO A 51 -22.36 10.84 3.89
N GLY A 52 -22.69 10.65 2.61
CA GLY A 52 -22.01 11.25 1.47
C GLY A 52 -20.71 10.56 1.03
N GLN A 53 -20.27 9.50 1.71
CA GLN A 53 -18.96 8.88 1.51
C GLN A 53 -18.94 7.80 0.41
N LEU A 54 -17.82 7.06 0.29
CA LEU A 54 -17.61 6.10 -0.80
C LEU A 54 -18.61 4.94 -0.80
N LEU A 55 -19.20 4.59 0.35
CA LEU A 55 -20.23 3.56 0.43
C LEU A 55 -21.52 3.90 -0.32
N GLU A 56 -21.81 5.17 -0.59
CA GLU A 56 -22.97 5.53 -1.40
C GLU A 56 -22.73 5.28 -2.90
N ARG A 57 -21.47 5.06 -3.29
CA ARG A 57 -21.03 4.90 -4.68
C ARG A 57 -20.61 3.46 -5.00
N PHE A 58 -19.98 2.79 -4.04
CA PHE A 58 -19.23 1.55 -4.28
C PHE A 58 -19.57 0.43 -3.31
N ASN A 59 -19.47 -0.80 -3.80
CA ASN A 59 -19.02 -1.92 -2.97
C ASN A 59 -17.52 -1.74 -2.75
N ILE A 60 -17.05 -1.84 -1.50
CA ILE A 60 -15.67 -1.57 -1.15
C ILE A 60 -14.98 -2.86 -0.71
N LEU A 61 -13.83 -3.14 -1.30
CA LEU A 61 -12.88 -4.15 -0.87
C LEU A 61 -11.70 -3.48 -0.16
N LEU A 62 -11.36 -4.01 1.01
CA LEU A 62 -10.19 -3.66 1.79
C LEU A 62 -9.32 -4.90 1.94
N ILE A 63 -8.01 -4.77 1.76
CA ILE A 63 -7.05 -5.85 1.95
C ILE A 63 -5.87 -5.30 2.75
N ASP A 64 -5.47 -6.02 3.79
CA ASP A 64 -4.20 -5.76 4.46
C ASP A 64 -3.07 -6.40 3.63
N PHE A 65 -2.03 -5.63 3.30
CA PHE A 65 -0.85 -6.16 2.62
C PHE A 65 -0.15 -7.23 3.47
N ARG A 66 0.76 -8.00 2.83
CA ARG A 66 1.69 -8.88 3.57
C ARG A 66 2.35 -8.10 4.70
N CYS A 67 2.47 -8.77 5.84
CA CYS A 67 3.09 -8.25 7.05
C CYS A 67 2.41 -7.01 7.68
N HIS A 68 1.21 -6.64 7.22
CA HIS A 68 0.43 -5.53 7.76
C HIS A 68 -0.87 -6.03 8.40
N GLY A 69 -1.42 -5.20 9.29
CA GLY A 69 -2.73 -5.39 9.87
C GLY A 69 -2.96 -6.79 10.42
N ARG A 70 -3.97 -7.46 9.86
CA ARG A 70 -4.42 -8.80 10.26
C ARG A 70 -3.97 -9.89 9.29
N THR A 71 -3.29 -9.54 8.20
CA THR A 71 -2.79 -10.52 7.24
C THR A 71 -1.77 -11.44 7.90
N ARG A 72 -1.90 -12.74 7.62
CA ARG A 72 -0.99 -13.76 8.13
C ARG A 72 -0.04 -14.12 7.00
N SER A 73 1.21 -13.72 7.13
CA SER A 73 2.21 -13.99 6.12
C SER A 73 3.57 -14.19 6.78
N LYS A 74 4.28 -15.23 6.36
CA LYS A 74 5.71 -15.30 6.65
C LYS A 74 6.44 -14.27 5.79
N VAL A 75 7.45 -13.62 6.37
CA VAL A 75 8.29 -12.68 5.62
C VAL A 75 9.11 -13.45 4.60
N SER A 76 8.98 -13.09 3.33
CA SER A 76 9.69 -13.72 2.22
C SER A 76 10.80 -12.79 1.72
N PRO A 77 12.04 -13.29 1.51
CA PRO A 77 13.12 -12.50 0.93
C PRO A 77 12.87 -12.11 -0.53
N ARG A 78 11.89 -12.77 -1.17
CA ARG A 78 11.45 -12.51 -2.55
C ARG A 78 10.28 -11.55 -2.64
N CYS A 79 9.70 -11.13 -1.51
CA CYS A 79 8.55 -10.25 -1.50
C CYS A 79 8.94 -8.87 -2.05
N ASP A 80 8.38 -8.50 -3.19
CA ASP A 80 8.52 -7.19 -3.82
C ASP A 80 7.17 -6.61 -4.28
N LEU A 81 7.21 -5.44 -4.91
CA LEU A 81 6.01 -4.74 -5.36
C LEU A 81 5.21 -5.50 -6.43
N TRP A 82 5.81 -6.43 -7.18
CA TRP A 82 5.09 -7.28 -8.14
C TRP A 82 4.36 -8.40 -7.42
N THR A 83 4.99 -9.03 -6.42
CA THR A 83 4.32 -10.03 -5.60
C THR A 83 3.08 -9.44 -4.90
N LEU A 84 3.18 -8.21 -4.38
CA LEU A 84 2.05 -7.51 -3.77
C LEU A 84 0.96 -7.12 -4.79
N ALA A 85 1.32 -6.79 -6.03
CA ALA A 85 0.33 -6.51 -7.07
C ALA A 85 -0.44 -7.78 -7.48
N VAL A 86 0.25 -8.92 -7.54
CA VAL A 86 -0.35 -10.20 -7.92
C VAL A 86 -1.17 -10.79 -6.77
N ASP A 87 -0.77 -10.57 -5.52
CA ASP A 87 -1.60 -10.85 -4.34
C ASP A 87 -3.01 -10.25 -4.49
N LEU A 88 -3.11 -9.00 -4.95
CA LEU A 88 -4.39 -8.33 -5.19
C LEU A 88 -5.16 -9.00 -6.34
N ALA A 89 -4.50 -9.29 -7.47
CA ALA A 89 -5.15 -9.96 -8.60
C ALA A 89 -5.68 -11.36 -8.23
N VAL A 90 -4.90 -12.15 -7.48
CA VAL A 90 -5.33 -13.46 -6.95
C VAL A 90 -6.50 -13.29 -5.97
N ALA A 91 -6.48 -12.25 -5.12
CA ALA A 91 -7.61 -11.98 -4.23
C ALA A 91 -8.90 -11.65 -5.01
N LEU A 92 -8.82 -10.83 -6.06
CA LEU A 92 -9.98 -10.52 -6.92
C LEU A 92 -10.52 -11.77 -7.62
N ASP A 93 -9.62 -12.61 -8.13
CA ASP A 93 -9.97 -13.88 -8.77
C ASP A 93 -10.69 -14.83 -7.80
N LYS A 94 -10.14 -15.01 -6.59
CA LYS A 94 -10.72 -15.90 -5.56
C LYS A 94 -12.04 -15.40 -5.00
N LEU A 95 -12.20 -14.09 -4.87
CA LEU A 95 -13.46 -13.47 -4.48
C LEU A 95 -14.46 -13.40 -5.64
N ASN A 96 -14.04 -13.75 -6.86
CA ASN A 96 -14.85 -13.70 -8.08
C ASN A 96 -15.47 -12.30 -8.27
N LEU A 97 -14.64 -11.27 -8.13
CA LEU A 97 -15.05 -9.88 -8.28
C LEU A 97 -14.92 -9.38 -9.73
N PRO A 98 -15.78 -8.44 -10.16
CA PRO A 98 -15.59 -7.75 -11.44
C PRO A 98 -14.37 -6.82 -11.38
N PRO A 99 -13.96 -6.27 -12.54
CA PRO A 99 -13.03 -5.16 -12.58
C PRO A 99 -13.46 -4.03 -11.65
N LEU A 100 -12.49 -3.32 -11.06
CA LEU A 100 -12.75 -2.35 -10.01
C LEU A 100 -11.91 -1.08 -10.15
N HIS A 101 -12.31 -0.04 -9.43
CA HIS A 101 -11.52 1.16 -9.23
C HIS A 101 -10.51 0.95 -8.11
N VAL A 102 -9.33 1.55 -8.21
CA VAL A 102 -8.30 1.46 -7.18
C VAL A 102 -8.06 2.84 -6.58
N PHE A 103 -8.02 2.90 -5.25
CA PHE A 103 -7.60 4.08 -4.51
C PHE A 103 -6.40 3.72 -3.63
N ALA A 104 -5.21 4.13 -4.08
CA ALA A 104 -3.93 3.98 -3.41
C ALA A 104 -3.68 5.13 -2.44
N GLY A 105 -3.51 4.80 -1.15
CA GLY A 105 -3.37 5.76 -0.07
C GLY A 105 -1.97 6.36 0.12
N ASP A 106 -0.94 5.83 -0.53
CA ASP A 106 0.45 6.30 -0.36
C ASP A 106 1.37 5.85 -1.50
N SER A 107 2.68 6.05 -1.30
CA SER A 107 3.72 5.64 -2.24
C SER A 107 3.83 4.13 -2.44
N LEU A 108 3.70 3.31 -1.39
CA LEU A 108 3.70 1.84 -1.51
C LEU A 108 2.53 1.37 -2.37
N SER A 109 1.32 1.77 -1.99
CA SER A 109 0.09 1.37 -2.67
C SER A 109 0.02 1.93 -4.10
N THR A 110 0.60 3.11 -4.35
CA THR A 110 0.74 3.68 -5.70
C THR A 110 1.60 2.77 -6.59
N GLU A 111 2.78 2.38 -6.12
CA GLU A 111 3.68 1.50 -6.88
C GLU A 111 3.09 0.10 -7.11
N VAL A 112 2.36 -0.44 -6.14
CA VAL A 112 1.60 -1.70 -6.28
C VAL A 112 0.49 -1.55 -7.33
N SER A 113 -0.26 -0.45 -7.30
CA SER A 113 -1.36 -0.19 -8.24
C SER A 113 -0.89 -0.03 -9.68
N ILE A 114 0.28 0.59 -9.90
CA ILE A 114 0.89 0.72 -11.23
C ILE A 114 1.18 -0.67 -11.83
N ARG A 115 1.79 -1.55 -11.03
CA ARG A 115 2.14 -2.91 -11.46
C ARG A 115 0.90 -3.76 -11.72
N MET A 116 -0.11 -3.64 -10.86
CA MET A 116 -1.40 -4.31 -11.04
C MET A 116 -2.08 -3.85 -12.34
N ALA A 117 -2.17 -2.54 -12.57
CA ALA A 117 -2.80 -1.98 -13.77
C ALA A 117 -2.04 -2.30 -15.06
N GLY A 118 -0.71 -2.50 -14.98
CA GLY A 118 0.09 -2.88 -16.15
C GLY A 118 0.08 -4.38 -16.46
N LEU A 119 0.03 -5.27 -15.45
CA LEU A 119 -0.03 -6.73 -15.66
C LEU A 119 -1.45 -7.26 -15.91
N PHE A 120 -2.43 -6.64 -15.25
CA PHE A 120 -3.84 -7.04 -15.28
C PHE A 120 -4.73 -5.85 -15.65
N PRO A 121 -4.52 -5.22 -16.83
CA PRO A 121 -5.28 -4.03 -17.23
C PRO A 121 -6.79 -4.30 -17.28
N GLU A 122 -7.22 -5.53 -17.52
CA GLU A 122 -8.63 -5.93 -17.51
C GLU A 122 -9.29 -5.86 -16.12
N LEU A 123 -8.53 -5.85 -15.02
CA LEU A 123 -9.06 -5.80 -13.66
C LEU A 123 -9.20 -4.37 -13.12
N VAL A 124 -8.61 -3.36 -13.78
CA VAL A 124 -8.46 -2.00 -13.24
C VAL A 124 -9.21 -1.00 -14.11
N LEU A 125 -10.28 -0.42 -13.55
CA LEU A 125 -11.15 0.54 -14.24
C LEU A 125 -10.66 1.99 -14.13
N SER A 126 -10.05 2.36 -13.00
CA SER A 126 -9.32 3.61 -12.82
C SER A 126 -8.40 3.51 -11.59
N VAL A 127 -7.42 4.40 -11.49
CA VAL A 127 -6.49 4.45 -10.35
C VAL A 127 -6.38 5.87 -9.81
N CYS A 128 -6.67 6.06 -8.52
CA CYS A 128 -6.29 7.24 -7.76
C CYS A 128 -5.05 6.94 -6.94
N MET A 129 -4.00 7.75 -7.08
CA MET A 129 -2.70 7.59 -6.43
C MET A 129 -2.47 8.77 -5.50
N SER A 130 -2.16 8.49 -4.23
CA SER A 130 -1.76 9.50 -3.25
C SER A 130 -0.25 9.40 -3.05
N ALA A 131 0.46 10.47 -3.39
CA ALA A 131 1.90 10.51 -3.61
C ALA A 131 2.37 9.76 -4.87
N MET A 132 3.41 10.30 -5.49
CA MET A 132 4.06 9.72 -6.68
C MET A 132 5.55 9.60 -6.36
N PRO A 133 6.01 8.44 -5.85
CA PRO A 133 7.42 8.25 -5.55
C PRO A 133 8.29 8.14 -6.81
N PRO A 134 9.61 8.34 -6.70
CA PRO A 134 10.53 7.94 -7.74
C PRO A 134 10.56 6.41 -7.88
N ALA A 135 10.97 5.93 -9.07
CA ALA A 135 11.10 4.50 -9.36
C ALA A 135 11.92 3.75 -8.29
N THR A 136 12.99 4.39 -7.80
CA THR A 136 13.83 3.94 -6.68
C THR A 136 14.33 5.15 -5.90
N GLU A 137 14.69 4.95 -4.64
CA GLU A 137 15.39 6.00 -3.89
C GLU A 137 16.80 6.22 -4.43
N GLN A 138 17.25 7.47 -4.44
CA GLN A 138 18.55 7.86 -4.98
C GLN A 138 19.30 8.79 -4.01
N GLY A 139 20.63 8.77 -4.07
CA GLY A 139 21.50 9.71 -3.36
C GLY A 139 21.28 9.74 -1.84
N PHE A 140 21.10 10.94 -1.29
CA PHE A 140 20.97 11.13 0.15
C PHE A 140 19.72 10.44 0.72
N ILE A 141 18.62 10.42 -0.05
CA ILE A 141 17.35 9.85 0.40
C ILE A 141 17.52 8.35 0.62
N GLN A 142 18.13 7.66 -0.35
CA GLN A 142 18.43 6.23 -0.23
C GLN A 142 19.28 5.93 1.01
N THR A 143 20.36 6.70 1.21
CA THR A 143 21.25 6.53 2.37
C THR A 143 20.51 6.76 3.69
N ALA A 144 19.66 7.79 3.74
CA ALA A 144 18.87 8.11 4.93
C ALA A 144 17.85 7.01 5.23
N PHE A 145 17.14 6.49 4.22
CA PHE A 145 16.20 5.38 4.37
C PHE A 145 16.88 4.14 4.93
N PHE A 146 18.04 3.74 4.39
CA PHE A 146 18.77 2.59 4.89
C PHE A 146 19.28 2.80 6.32
N THR A 147 19.75 4.01 6.65
CA THR A 147 20.21 4.34 8.01
C THR A 147 19.06 4.26 9.01
N VAL A 148 17.92 4.88 8.69
CA VAL A 148 16.72 4.83 9.54
C VAL A 148 16.19 3.41 9.69
N LEU A 149 16.15 2.64 8.59
CA LEU A 149 15.72 1.25 8.63
C LEU A 149 16.65 0.40 9.49
N ALA A 150 17.97 0.58 9.38
CA ALA A 150 18.93 -0.14 10.22
C ALA A 150 18.75 0.19 11.71
N SER A 151 18.65 1.47 12.06
CA SER A 151 18.41 1.93 13.45
C SER A 151 17.05 1.49 14.00
N TRP A 152 16.06 1.30 13.14
CA TRP A 152 14.76 0.79 13.54
C TRP A 152 14.80 -0.73 13.78
N LEU A 153 15.32 -1.50 12.82
CA LEU A 153 15.28 -2.96 12.88
C LEU A 153 16.24 -3.53 13.93
N ASN A 154 17.38 -2.89 14.13
CA ASN A 154 18.43 -3.35 15.04
C ASN A 154 19.05 -2.18 15.82
N PRO A 155 18.27 -1.43 16.62
CA PRO A 155 18.80 -0.36 17.46
C PRO A 155 19.82 -0.89 18.47
N GLU A 156 20.84 -0.08 18.76
CA GLU A 156 21.74 -0.32 19.89
C GLU A 156 21.08 0.17 21.18
N LEU A 157 20.44 1.34 21.12
CA LEU A 157 19.76 1.99 22.23
C LEU A 157 18.28 2.31 21.90
N PRO A 158 17.39 2.41 22.90
CA PRO A 158 16.01 2.86 22.71
C PRO A 158 15.88 4.19 21.95
N GLU A 159 16.81 5.11 22.19
CA GLU A 159 16.87 6.43 21.56
C GLU A 159 17.14 6.33 20.05
N ASP A 160 17.89 5.33 19.59
CA ASP A 160 18.12 5.10 18.15
C ASP A 160 16.82 4.73 17.45
N TRP A 161 16.02 3.89 18.10
CA TRP A 161 14.70 3.51 17.60
C TRP A 161 13.76 4.71 17.59
N GLU A 162 13.70 5.47 18.69
CA GLU A 162 12.86 6.67 18.77
C GLU A 162 13.24 7.70 17.69
N ALA A 163 14.53 7.92 17.48
CA ALA A 163 15.03 8.79 16.42
C ALA A 163 14.61 8.29 15.03
N SER A 164 14.72 6.98 14.77
CA SER A 164 14.32 6.38 13.49
C SER A 164 12.80 6.51 13.22
N VAL A 165 11.97 6.28 14.25
CA VAL A 165 10.51 6.41 14.15
C VAL A 165 10.11 7.87 13.98
N THR A 166 10.76 8.79 14.69
CA THR A 166 10.52 10.24 14.56
C THR A 166 10.95 10.76 13.19
N ALA A 167 12.08 10.31 12.66
CA ALA A 167 12.53 10.65 11.31
C ALA A 167 11.53 10.14 10.26
N THR A 168 11.07 8.90 10.38
CA THR A 168 10.05 8.31 9.50
C THR A 168 8.72 9.06 9.59
N GLN A 169 8.29 9.43 10.79
CA GLN A 169 7.09 10.25 10.98
C GLN A 169 7.23 11.61 10.30
N TRP A 170 8.39 12.26 10.44
CA TRP A 170 8.66 13.54 9.81
C TRP A 170 8.69 13.43 8.28
N TRP A 171 9.18 12.32 7.73
CA TRP A 171 9.12 12.04 6.30
C TRP A 171 7.70 11.91 5.77
N LEU A 172 6.87 11.16 6.48
CA LEU A 172 5.50 10.89 6.09
C LEU A 172 4.60 12.13 6.26
N TYR A 173 4.71 12.83 7.38
CA TYR A 173 3.76 13.89 7.76
C TYR A 173 4.34 15.31 7.71
N GLY A 174 5.65 15.46 7.55
CA GLY A 174 6.35 16.75 7.66
C GLY A 174 6.46 17.26 9.11
N PRO A 175 6.87 18.53 9.31
CA PRO A 175 6.98 19.14 10.63
C PRO A 175 5.71 19.02 11.50
N ARG A 176 5.91 18.61 12.76
CA ARG A 176 4.84 18.42 13.75
C ARG A 176 3.96 19.66 13.96
N THR A 177 4.51 20.85 13.79
CA THR A 177 3.81 22.13 13.96
C THR A 177 2.62 22.34 13.02
N HIS A 178 2.54 21.56 11.93
CA HIS A 178 1.49 21.69 10.92
C HIS A 178 0.51 20.51 10.93
N ARG A 179 0.60 19.61 11.92
CA ARG A 179 -0.17 18.36 11.94
C ARG A 179 -0.92 18.18 13.25
N ASP A 180 -2.06 17.53 13.13
CA ASP A 180 -2.87 17.15 14.29
C ASP A 180 -2.06 16.16 15.17
N PRO A 181 -1.81 16.49 16.45
CA PRO A 181 -1.08 15.60 17.35
C PRO A 181 -1.72 14.21 17.48
N VAL A 182 -3.05 14.10 17.41
CA VAL A 182 -3.75 12.81 17.54
C VAL A 182 -3.41 11.87 16.38
N THR A 183 -3.30 12.41 15.17
CA THR A 183 -2.87 11.67 13.97
C THR A 183 -1.44 11.16 14.12
N LEU A 184 -0.50 12.03 14.52
CA LEU A 184 0.90 11.66 14.72
C LEU A 184 1.06 10.60 15.82
N ASP A 185 0.36 10.78 16.94
CA ASP A 185 0.36 9.84 18.05
C ASP A 185 -0.25 8.50 17.69
N THR A 186 -1.33 8.53 16.89
CA THR A 186 -1.97 7.34 16.34
C THR A 186 -0.97 6.51 15.54
N TRP A 187 -0.25 7.17 14.62
CA TRP A 187 0.76 6.52 13.80
C TRP A 187 1.90 5.97 14.65
N ALA A 188 2.46 6.77 15.57
CA ALA A 188 3.53 6.32 16.46
C ALA A 188 3.12 5.11 17.33
N GLY A 189 1.86 5.09 17.79
CA GLY A 189 1.30 3.96 18.51
C GLY A 189 1.25 2.67 17.68
N VAL A 190 0.99 2.76 16.37
CA VAL A 190 1.10 1.59 15.46
C VAL A 190 2.54 1.08 15.43
N MET A 191 3.52 1.99 15.29
CA MET A 191 4.94 1.62 15.24
C MET A 191 5.37 0.89 16.51
N MET A 192 4.99 1.43 17.68
CA MET A 192 5.32 0.82 18.97
C MET A 192 4.70 -0.58 19.14
N ARG A 193 3.42 -0.75 18.80
CA ARG A 193 2.71 -2.03 19.02
C ARG A 193 3.13 -3.11 18.03
N ARG A 194 3.22 -2.72 16.75
CA ARG A 194 3.30 -3.65 15.62
C ARG A 194 4.71 -3.89 15.16
N TYR A 195 5.54 -2.85 15.16
CA TYR A 195 6.90 -2.88 14.63
C TYR A 195 7.99 -2.50 15.66
N PRO A 196 7.93 -2.98 16.92
CA PRO A 196 9.04 -2.80 17.86
C PRO A 196 10.27 -3.63 17.46
N PRO A 197 11.46 -3.36 18.02
CA PRO A 197 12.68 -4.12 17.75
C PRO A 197 12.57 -5.61 18.07
N CYS A 198 11.76 -5.99 19.07
CA CYS A 198 11.50 -7.39 19.40
C CYS A 198 10.69 -8.17 18.33
N LYS A 199 10.23 -7.47 17.28
CA LYS A 199 9.56 -8.03 16.10
C LYS A 199 10.29 -7.63 14.81
N ALA A 200 11.60 -7.46 14.85
CA ALA A 200 12.38 -6.92 13.73
C ALA A 200 12.15 -7.64 12.40
N THR A 201 11.95 -8.96 12.39
CA THR A 201 11.62 -9.69 11.16
C THR A 201 10.32 -9.18 10.54
N GLN A 202 9.27 -9.05 11.36
CA GLN A 202 7.97 -8.51 10.93
C GLN A 202 8.06 -7.04 10.51
N SER A 203 8.81 -6.22 11.26
CA SER A 203 9.07 -4.81 10.94
C SER A 203 9.76 -4.65 9.59
N LEU A 204 10.71 -5.52 9.28
CA LEU A 204 11.32 -5.55 7.95
C LEU A 204 10.29 -5.97 6.90
N GLY A 205 9.52 -7.03 7.16
CA GLY A 205 8.50 -7.53 6.25
C GLY A 205 7.45 -6.49 5.84
N SER A 206 7.13 -5.52 6.71
CA SER A 206 6.16 -4.46 6.39
C SER A 206 6.70 -3.38 5.45
N CYS A 207 8.00 -3.32 5.18
CA CYS A 207 8.56 -2.32 4.27
C CYS A 207 9.50 -2.87 3.20
N VAL A 208 9.97 -4.11 3.32
CA VAL A 208 11.01 -4.69 2.45
C VAL A 208 10.65 -4.58 0.97
N ALA A 209 9.40 -4.82 0.60
CA ALA A 209 8.95 -4.72 -0.79
C ALA A 209 9.15 -3.31 -1.35
N TYR A 210 8.98 -2.27 -0.54
CA TYR A 210 9.12 -0.87 -0.95
C TYR A 210 10.57 -0.37 -0.85
N THR A 211 11.27 -0.72 0.23
CA THR A 211 12.62 -0.21 0.51
C THR A 211 13.68 -0.88 -0.37
N GLU A 212 13.51 -2.16 -0.67
CA GLU A 212 14.43 -2.94 -1.54
C GLU A 212 14.00 -2.94 -3.00
N ARG A 213 13.00 -2.14 -3.37
CA ARG A 213 12.42 -2.15 -4.72
C ARG A 213 13.47 -1.89 -5.80
N GLU A 214 13.26 -2.50 -6.95
CA GLU A 214 13.97 -2.18 -8.18
C GLU A 214 13.11 -1.28 -9.07
N ALA A 215 13.78 -0.44 -9.85
CA ALA A 215 13.11 0.45 -10.79
C ALA A 215 12.35 -0.44 -11.78
N PRO A 216 11.01 -0.31 -11.91
CA PRO A 216 10.29 -1.16 -12.82
C PRO A 216 10.61 -0.74 -14.27
N PRO A 217 10.68 -1.70 -15.21
CA PRO A 217 11.02 -1.41 -16.58
C PRO A 217 10.11 -0.35 -17.19
N SER A 218 10.75 0.64 -17.84
CA SER A 218 10.27 1.36 -19.02
C SER A 218 8.85 1.09 -19.52
N GLY A 219 8.69 -0.13 -20.03
CA GLY A 219 7.50 -0.57 -20.74
C GLY A 219 6.23 -0.59 -19.90
N ILE A 220 6.32 -0.74 -18.58
CA ILE A 220 5.13 -0.94 -17.74
C ILE A 220 4.16 0.25 -17.82
N TYR A 221 4.66 1.50 -17.85
CA TYR A 221 3.79 2.68 -17.88
C TYR A 221 2.99 2.79 -19.19
N LYS A 222 3.49 2.18 -20.28
CA LYS A 222 2.78 2.10 -21.56
C LYS A 222 1.65 1.07 -21.53
N LEU A 223 1.70 0.11 -20.61
CA LEU A 223 0.66 -0.92 -20.44
C LEU A 223 -0.51 -0.43 -19.58
N VAL A 224 -0.35 0.70 -18.88
CA VAL A 224 -1.41 1.27 -18.05
C VAL A 224 -2.35 2.10 -18.93
N HIS A 225 -3.56 1.58 -19.12
CA HIS A 225 -4.62 2.20 -19.93
C HIS A 225 -5.76 2.82 -19.12
N ALA A 226 -5.86 2.47 -17.83
CA ALA A 226 -6.89 3.01 -16.95
C ALA A 226 -6.72 4.53 -16.76
N PRO A 227 -7.80 5.31 -16.58
CA PRO A 227 -7.69 6.70 -16.14
C PRO A 227 -6.97 6.82 -14.79
N ILE A 228 -6.05 7.79 -14.67
CA ILE A 228 -5.21 7.98 -13.47
C ILE A 228 -5.44 9.37 -12.87
N LEU A 229 -5.75 9.45 -11.59
CA LEU A 229 -5.63 10.66 -10.80
C LEU A 229 -4.41 10.54 -9.88
N ALA A 230 -3.35 11.31 -10.16
CA ALA A 230 -2.21 11.43 -9.26
C ALA A 230 -2.36 12.68 -8.39
N LEU A 231 -2.45 12.48 -7.08
CA LEU A 231 -2.54 13.52 -6.05
C LEU A 231 -1.21 13.56 -5.30
N HIS A 232 -0.47 14.66 -5.40
CA HIS A 232 0.89 14.76 -4.84
C HIS A 232 1.03 16.00 -3.97
N GLY A 233 1.61 15.86 -2.78
CA GLY A 233 1.84 16.95 -1.84
C GLY A 233 2.95 17.89 -2.30
N ASP A 234 2.76 19.21 -2.16
CA ASP A 234 3.88 20.16 -2.34
C ASP A 234 4.64 20.44 -1.04
N PHE A 235 4.21 19.83 0.06
CA PHE A 235 4.91 19.84 1.34
C PHE A 235 5.71 18.55 1.53
N GLU A 236 6.31 18.08 0.44
CA GLU A 236 7.14 16.89 0.39
C GLU A 236 8.61 17.31 0.36
N ASN A 237 9.37 16.95 1.41
CA ASN A 237 10.82 17.23 1.47
C ASN A 237 11.65 16.13 0.78
N ILE A 238 11.02 15.03 0.36
CA ILE A 238 11.69 13.82 -0.13
C ILE A 238 11.44 13.63 -1.62
N TYR A 239 10.20 13.77 -2.06
CA TYR A 239 9.85 13.66 -3.47
C TYR A 239 9.46 15.03 -3.99
N ASP A 240 10.26 15.56 -4.91
CA ASP A 240 10.02 16.88 -5.46
C ASP A 240 8.92 16.85 -6.53
N MET A 241 8.17 17.95 -6.60
CA MET A 241 7.08 18.15 -7.54
C MET A 241 7.48 17.92 -9.02
N PRO A 242 8.60 18.48 -9.53
CA PRO A 242 9.05 18.22 -10.89
C PRO A 242 9.26 16.73 -11.19
N SER A 243 9.94 16.00 -10.31
CA SER A 243 10.20 14.56 -10.48
C SER A 243 8.90 13.76 -10.47
N ALA A 244 7.98 14.05 -9.53
CA ALA A 244 6.68 13.39 -9.45
C ALA A 244 5.80 13.64 -10.69
N GLN A 245 5.80 14.87 -11.21
CA GLN A 245 5.08 15.20 -12.44
C GLN A 245 5.71 14.55 -13.67
N ALA A 246 7.05 14.52 -13.76
CA ALA A 246 7.77 13.85 -14.84
C ALA A 246 7.44 12.35 -14.85
N ARG A 247 7.39 11.74 -13.67
CA ARG A 247 7.01 10.35 -13.49
C ARG A 247 5.58 10.06 -13.95
N PHE A 248 4.62 10.94 -13.61
CA PHE A 248 3.26 10.84 -14.13
C PHE A 248 3.20 10.93 -15.67
N ASN A 249 4.07 11.73 -16.29
CA ASN A 249 4.11 11.86 -17.74
C ASN A 249 4.60 10.61 -18.47
N GLU A 250 5.15 9.61 -17.76
CA GLU A 250 5.52 8.31 -18.34
C GLU A 250 4.29 7.47 -18.73
N PHE A 251 3.11 7.73 -18.13
CA PHE A 251 1.85 7.04 -18.45
C PHE A 251 1.21 7.57 -19.75
N VAL A 252 1.93 7.41 -20.86
CA VAL A 252 1.54 7.95 -22.18
C VAL A 252 0.23 7.39 -22.74
N ASN A 253 -0.21 6.24 -22.23
CA ASN A 253 -1.43 5.55 -22.65
C ASN A 253 -2.55 5.63 -21.61
N ALA A 254 -2.39 6.44 -20.55
CA ALA A 254 -3.39 6.58 -19.50
C ALA A 254 -4.75 7.03 -20.07
N GLY A 255 -5.82 6.51 -19.48
CA GLY A 255 -7.17 6.69 -20.01
C GLY A 255 -7.63 8.16 -19.98
N PRO A 256 -8.70 8.50 -20.74
CA PRO A 256 -9.28 9.83 -20.73
C PRO A 256 -9.64 10.29 -19.31
N GLY A 257 -9.43 11.57 -19.02
CA GLY A 257 -9.67 12.14 -17.68
C GLY A 257 -8.50 11.97 -16.69
N SER A 258 -7.37 11.41 -17.14
CA SER A 258 -6.16 11.33 -16.33
C SER A 258 -5.60 12.71 -15.99
N LYS A 259 -5.24 12.92 -14.72
CA LYS A 259 -4.84 14.22 -14.17
C LYS A 259 -3.75 14.05 -13.10
N PHE A 260 -2.76 14.93 -13.14
CA PHE A 260 -1.89 15.21 -12.00
C PHE A 260 -2.39 16.46 -11.27
N ARG A 261 -2.44 16.39 -9.93
CA ARG A 261 -2.93 17.47 -9.07
C ARG A 261 -2.02 17.63 -7.86
N VAL A 262 -1.70 18.88 -7.57
CA VAL A 262 -0.90 19.28 -6.42
C VAL A 262 -1.80 19.53 -5.22
N LEU A 263 -1.47 18.90 -4.10
CA LEU A 263 -2.10 19.06 -2.81
C LEU A 263 -1.32 20.12 -2.02
N LYS A 264 -1.76 21.37 -2.10
CA LYS A 264 -1.10 22.48 -1.40
C LYS A 264 -1.06 22.26 0.11
N GLY A 265 0.13 22.26 0.71
CA GLY A 265 0.37 21.94 2.12
C GLY A 265 0.20 20.45 2.48
N GLY A 266 -0.07 19.60 1.48
CA GLY A 266 -0.25 18.17 1.64
C GLY A 266 1.10 17.49 1.92
N PRO A 267 1.22 16.67 2.98
CA PRO A 267 2.41 15.86 3.21
C PRO A 267 2.40 14.63 2.29
N LEU A 268 3.49 13.85 2.32
CA LEU A 268 3.57 12.57 1.61
C LEU A 268 2.42 11.63 2.00
N GLN A 269 2.12 11.59 3.30
CA GLN A 269 1.10 10.74 3.92
C GLN A 269 -0.22 11.51 4.08
N VAL A 270 -0.78 11.99 2.96
CA VAL A 270 -2.00 12.81 2.98
C VAL A 270 -3.28 12.03 3.31
N PHE A 271 -3.26 10.70 3.16
CA PHE A 271 -4.43 9.83 3.27
C PHE A 271 -5.12 9.94 4.65
N ASP A 272 -4.38 9.73 5.73
CA ASP A 272 -4.91 9.89 7.08
C ASP A 272 -4.63 11.29 7.65
N ALA A 273 -3.64 12.03 7.13
CA ALA A 273 -3.32 13.37 7.63
C ALA A 273 -4.35 14.43 7.24
N ASN A 274 -4.87 14.35 6.02
CA ASN A 274 -5.76 15.37 5.44
C ASN A 274 -6.84 14.70 4.55
N PRO A 275 -7.67 13.80 5.09
CA PRO A 275 -8.65 13.04 4.31
C PRO A 275 -9.64 13.95 3.57
N GLU A 276 -10.07 15.07 4.16
CA GLU A 276 -11.01 16.02 3.53
C GLU A 276 -10.42 16.68 2.28
N LEU A 277 -9.13 17.04 2.30
CA LEU A 277 -8.46 17.58 1.12
C LEU A 277 -8.44 16.55 -0.01
N LEU A 278 -8.09 15.30 0.31
CA LEU A 278 -8.06 14.22 -0.67
C LEU A 278 -9.46 13.96 -1.24
N LYS A 279 -10.50 13.84 -0.38
CA LYS A 279 -11.90 13.66 -0.80
C LYS A 279 -12.36 14.76 -1.75
N SER A 280 -12.00 16.01 -1.47
CA SER A 280 -12.40 17.18 -2.29
C SER A 280 -11.90 17.11 -3.73
N LEU A 281 -10.85 16.34 -4.00
CA LEU A 281 -10.26 16.17 -5.33
C LEU A 281 -10.63 14.82 -5.95
N TYR A 282 -10.65 13.76 -5.14
CA TYR A 282 -10.97 12.42 -5.61
C TYR A 282 -12.45 12.26 -5.96
N TYR A 283 -13.37 12.72 -5.12
CA TYR A 283 -14.81 12.46 -5.31
C TYR A 283 -15.35 13.08 -6.61
N PRO A 284 -15.07 14.36 -6.94
CA PRO A 284 -15.52 14.91 -8.21
C PRO A 284 -14.90 14.23 -9.44
N TRP A 285 -13.65 13.76 -9.33
CA TRP A 285 -13.00 13.04 -10.42
C TRP A 285 -13.65 11.67 -10.66
N ILE A 286 -13.86 10.89 -9.60
CA ILE A 286 -14.45 9.56 -9.75
C ILE A 286 -15.93 9.64 -10.14
N ASP A 287 -16.67 10.63 -9.63
CA ASP A 287 -18.07 10.88 -10.02
C ASP A 287 -18.18 11.20 -11.53
N SER A 288 -17.20 11.94 -12.08
CA SER A 288 -17.10 12.20 -13.52
C SER A 288 -16.77 10.96 -14.35
N ILE A 289 -15.97 10.03 -13.82
CA ILE A 289 -15.71 8.75 -14.49
C ILE A 289 -16.99 7.93 -14.50
N LEU A 290 -17.58 7.71 -13.33
CA LEU A 290 -18.79 6.90 -13.16
C LEU A 290 -19.97 7.39 -14.02
N SER A 291 -20.13 8.71 -14.16
CA SER A 291 -21.19 9.27 -15.03
C SER A 291 -20.95 8.97 -16.51
N THR A 292 -19.69 8.90 -16.95
CA THR A 292 -19.32 8.61 -18.33
C THR A 292 -19.42 7.11 -18.63
N THR A 293 -19.02 6.24 -17.70
CA THR A 293 -19.03 4.79 -17.91
C THR A 293 -20.39 4.13 -17.69
N ALA A 294 -21.31 4.76 -16.97
CA ALA A 294 -22.68 4.25 -16.76
C ALA A 294 -23.45 3.98 -18.07
N GLU A 295 -23.02 4.60 -19.18
CA GLU A 295 -23.62 4.45 -20.52
C GLU A 295 -23.08 3.24 -21.31
N THR A 296 -22.06 2.53 -20.80
CA THR A 296 -21.44 1.40 -21.50
C THR A 296 -21.93 0.04 -20.99
N GLU A 297 -22.32 -0.88 -21.89
CA GLU A 297 -22.82 -2.23 -21.55
C GLU A 297 -21.85 -3.05 -20.68
N LEU A 298 -20.54 -2.82 -20.83
CA LEU A 298 -19.46 -3.49 -20.08
C LEU A 298 -19.48 -3.18 -18.57
N TYR A 299 -19.92 -1.97 -18.19
CA TYR A 299 -20.09 -1.59 -16.77
C TYR A 299 -21.37 -2.17 -16.16
N GLN A 300 -22.38 -2.41 -17.00
CA GLN A 300 -23.72 -2.78 -16.54
C GLN A 300 -23.82 -4.23 -16.09
N GLN A 301 -22.94 -5.11 -16.56
CA GLN A 301 -23.05 -6.54 -16.28
C GLN A 301 -22.18 -7.04 -15.12
N GLN A 302 -21.29 -6.21 -14.55
CA GLN A 302 -20.42 -6.56 -13.41
C GLN A 302 -19.89 -8.00 -13.44
N ILE A 303 -19.45 -8.43 -14.63
CA ILE A 303 -19.05 -9.81 -14.84
C ILE A 303 -17.64 -9.98 -14.30
N PRO A 304 -17.40 -10.95 -13.41
CA PRO A 304 -16.06 -11.31 -12.96
C PRO A 304 -15.17 -11.68 -14.15
N ILE A 305 -14.00 -11.05 -14.24
CA ILE A 305 -12.98 -11.39 -15.24
C ILE A 305 -11.91 -12.23 -14.54
N ARG A 306 -11.63 -13.41 -15.09
CA ARG A 306 -10.55 -14.27 -14.61
C ARG A 306 -9.22 -13.77 -15.18
N PRO A 307 -8.28 -13.30 -14.36
CA PRO A 307 -6.97 -12.88 -14.85
C PRO A 307 -6.20 -14.06 -15.44
N ASP A 308 -5.43 -13.81 -16.49
CA ASP A 308 -4.51 -14.79 -17.06
C ASP A 308 -3.11 -14.62 -16.44
N PHE A 309 -2.85 -15.39 -15.38
CA PHE A 309 -1.58 -15.35 -14.65
C PHE A 309 -0.39 -15.84 -15.49
N HIS A 310 -0.59 -16.74 -16.47
CA HIS A 310 0.48 -17.18 -17.35
C HIS A 310 0.88 -16.06 -18.32
N ARG A 311 -0.11 -15.39 -18.92
CA ARG A 311 0.13 -14.18 -19.72
C ARG A 311 0.82 -13.10 -18.91
N ALA A 312 0.46 -12.93 -17.64
CA ALA A 312 1.10 -11.95 -16.77
C ALA A 312 2.59 -12.26 -16.53
N LEU A 313 2.98 -13.52 -16.31
CA LEU A 313 4.39 -13.93 -16.25
C LEU A 313 5.12 -13.73 -17.59
N GLN A 314 4.46 -13.99 -18.72
CA GLN A 314 5.03 -13.71 -20.05
C GLN A 314 5.26 -12.21 -20.29
N THR A 315 4.31 -11.37 -19.87
CA THR A 315 4.46 -9.91 -19.92
C THR A 315 5.62 -9.47 -19.03
N LEU A 316 5.71 -9.99 -17.81
CA LEU A 316 6.81 -9.67 -16.89
C LEU A 316 8.17 -10.12 -17.45
N ALA A 317 8.25 -11.33 -18.00
CA ALA A 317 9.43 -11.85 -18.71
C ALA A 317 9.86 -10.92 -19.83
N SER A 318 8.92 -10.47 -20.66
CA SER A 318 9.20 -9.52 -21.75
C SER A 318 9.64 -8.15 -21.25
N LEU A 319 9.13 -7.67 -20.11
CA LEU A 319 9.51 -6.37 -19.54
C LEU A 319 10.95 -6.36 -19.02
N TYR A 320 11.41 -7.49 -18.49
CA TYR A 320 12.76 -7.66 -17.92
C TYR A 320 13.76 -8.30 -18.89
N ASP A 321 13.33 -8.71 -20.08
CA ASP A 321 14.14 -9.49 -21.03
C ASP A 321 14.70 -10.78 -20.41
N ASP A 322 13.89 -11.44 -19.58
CA ASP A 322 14.23 -12.68 -18.87
C ASP A 322 13.16 -13.76 -19.09
N PRO A 323 13.39 -14.72 -20.01
CA PRO A 323 12.43 -15.78 -20.30
C PRO A 323 12.18 -16.73 -19.12
N SER A 324 13.11 -16.82 -18.16
CA SER A 324 12.95 -17.69 -16.98
C SER A 324 11.77 -17.26 -16.09
N ILE A 325 11.36 -15.99 -16.16
CA ILE A 325 10.18 -15.48 -15.47
C ILE A 325 8.91 -16.17 -15.99
N ALA A 326 8.81 -16.41 -17.30
CA ALA A 326 7.63 -17.01 -17.92
C ALA A 326 7.43 -18.49 -17.55
N GLU A 327 8.49 -19.16 -17.09
CA GLU A 327 8.48 -20.59 -16.71
C GLU A 327 8.10 -20.82 -15.24
N ARG A 328 7.94 -19.75 -14.45
CA ARG A 328 7.62 -19.84 -13.02
C ARG A 328 6.17 -20.27 -12.81
N ASP A 329 5.85 -20.69 -11.59
CA ASP A 329 4.50 -21.13 -11.23
C ASP A 329 3.52 -19.95 -11.19
N ALA A 330 2.66 -19.85 -12.22
CA ALA A 330 1.64 -18.82 -12.33
C ALA A 330 0.56 -18.87 -11.23
N MET A 331 0.45 -19.98 -10.49
CA MET A 331 -0.61 -20.18 -9.49
C MET A 331 -0.26 -19.62 -8.11
N THR A 332 0.94 -19.04 -7.94
CA THR A 332 1.36 -18.37 -6.71
C THR A 332 1.92 -16.99 -7.00
N SER A 333 1.50 -16.00 -6.21
CA SER A 333 2.04 -14.64 -6.31
C SER A 333 3.54 -14.56 -5.98
N ASP A 334 4.10 -15.53 -5.26
CA ASP A 334 5.54 -15.62 -4.96
C ASP A 334 6.43 -15.86 -6.18
N SER A 335 5.85 -16.19 -7.33
CA SER A 335 6.59 -16.38 -8.59
C SER A 335 6.86 -15.08 -9.34
N PHE A 336 6.16 -13.99 -9.00
CA PHE A 336 6.13 -12.77 -9.79
C PHE A 336 7.18 -11.72 -9.38
N TYR A 337 8.11 -12.06 -8.49
CA TYR A 337 9.18 -11.14 -8.10
C TYR A 337 10.10 -10.79 -9.27
N SER A 338 10.67 -9.60 -9.19
CA SER A 338 11.67 -9.06 -10.11
C SER A 338 13.05 -8.89 -9.48
N LEU A 339 13.16 -9.07 -8.17
CA LEU A 339 14.41 -8.90 -7.43
C LEU A 339 15.54 -9.76 -8.02
N SER A 340 16.72 -9.16 -8.16
CA SER A 340 17.96 -9.88 -8.47
C SER A 340 18.28 -10.95 -7.42
N ASN A 341 19.02 -11.99 -7.83
CA ASN A 341 19.47 -13.05 -6.92
C ASN A 341 20.31 -12.50 -5.75
N GLU A 342 21.15 -11.48 -6.01
CA GLU A 342 21.95 -10.79 -5.00
C GLU A 342 21.05 -10.14 -3.93
N LYS A 343 19.98 -9.45 -4.35
CA LYS A 343 19.02 -8.86 -3.40
C LYS A 343 18.26 -9.91 -2.61
N ILE A 344 17.88 -11.02 -3.24
CA ILE A 344 17.21 -12.13 -2.55
C ILE A 344 18.14 -12.76 -1.51
N GLU A 345 19.40 -12.98 -1.85
CA GLU A 345 20.43 -13.50 -0.93
C GLU A 345 20.65 -12.53 0.24
N SER A 346 20.90 -11.25 -0.04
CA SER A 346 21.04 -10.20 0.97
C SER A 346 19.81 -10.09 1.89
N ASN A 347 18.59 -10.16 1.33
CA ASN A 347 17.36 -10.17 2.13
C ASN A 347 17.26 -11.43 2.99
N SER A 348 17.68 -12.58 2.49
CA SER A 348 17.67 -13.84 3.23
C SER A 348 18.63 -13.76 4.42
N GLU A 349 19.87 -13.31 4.21
CA GLU A 349 20.85 -13.11 5.27
C GLU A 349 20.36 -12.12 6.34
N ARG A 350 19.76 -11.00 5.91
CA ARG A 350 19.19 -10.02 6.83
C ARG A 350 18.05 -10.62 7.66
N LEU A 351 17.15 -11.40 7.05
CA LEU A 351 16.06 -12.04 7.76
C LEU A 351 16.56 -13.10 8.76
N GLU A 352 17.56 -13.89 8.38
CA GLU A 352 18.19 -14.87 9.27
C GLU A 352 18.84 -14.18 10.48
N PHE A 353 19.61 -13.12 10.22
CA PHE A 353 20.23 -12.31 11.26
C PHE A 353 19.18 -11.72 12.22
N LEU A 354 18.16 -11.03 11.69
CA LEU A 354 17.11 -10.40 12.50
C LEU A 354 16.34 -11.45 13.33
N SER A 355 16.00 -12.60 12.74
CA SER A 355 15.33 -13.69 13.44
C SER A 355 16.17 -14.24 14.60
N SER A 356 17.50 -14.27 14.44
CA SER A 356 18.41 -14.72 15.50
C SER A 356 18.50 -13.76 16.69
N ILE A 357 18.26 -12.46 16.48
CA ILE A 357 18.43 -11.43 17.52
C ILE A 357 17.13 -10.88 18.08
N GLU A 358 16.00 -10.91 17.34
CA GLU A 358 14.79 -10.15 17.69
C GLU A 358 14.26 -10.48 19.08
N LYS A 359 14.33 -11.75 19.51
CA LYS A 359 13.87 -12.16 20.85
C LYS A 359 14.71 -11.60 22.00
N SER A 360 15.95 -11.18 21.71
CA SER A 360 16.86 -10.55 22.68
C SER A 360 16.74 -9.03 22.69
N LYS A 361 16.04 -8.45 21.71
CA LYS A 361 15.88 -6.99 21.60
C LYS A 361 14.81 -6.50 22.57
N PHE A 362 15.00 -5.25 23.00
CA PHE A 362 14.07 -4.59 23.89
C PHE A 362 12.71 -4.39 23.22
N SER A 363 11.68 -4.32 24.06
CA SER A 363 10.34 -3.91 23.68
C SER A 363 9.96 -2.70 24.52
N PHE A 364 9.34 -1.70 23.90
CA PHE A 364 8.76 -0.58 24.63
C PHE A 364 7.53 -1.03 25.42
N VAL A 365 7.13 -0.23 26.41
CA VAL A 365 5.82 -0.37 27.06
C VAL A 365 4.76 -0.21 25.98
N GLY A 366 3.98 -1.28 25.75
CA GLY A 366 3.00 -1.35 24.67
C GLY A 366 3.46 -2.10 23.42
N GLY A 367 4.70 -2.58 23.34
CA GLY A 367 5.10 -3.52 22.30
C GLY A 367 4.28 -4.80 22.43
N GLY A 368 3.49 -5.10 21.39
CA GLY A 368 2.50 -6.19 21.44
C GLY A 368 1.22 -5.88 22.23
N ALA A 369 0.97 -4.62 22.63
CA ALA A 369 -0.35 -4.25 23.12
C ALA A 369 -1.43 -4.53 22.05
N PRO A 370 -2.68 -4.75 22.46
CA PRO A 370 -3.77 -5.05 21.53
C PRO A 370 -3.91 -3.99 20.44
N GLU A 371 -4.27 -4.45 19.25
CA GLU A 371 -4.50 -3.59 18.09
C GLU A 371 -5.94 -3.08 18.05
N ARG A 372 -6.20 -2.04 17.24
CA ARG A 372 -7.51 -1.35 17.15
C ARG A 372 -8.70 -2.27 16.86
N TRP A 373 -8.43 -3.40 16.23
CA TRP A 373 -9.43 -4.37 15.83
C TRP A 373 -9.72 -5.48 16.83
N THR A 374 -9.03 -5.47 17.97
CA THR A 374 -9.22 -6.47 19.02
C THR A 374 -10.41 -6.16 19.92
N GLY A 375 -11.02 -4.97 19.79
CA GLY A 375 -12.05 -4.48 20.70
C GLY A 375 -11.50 -4.01 22.05
N ALA A 376 -10.17 -3.97 22.21
CA ALA A 376 -9.52 -3.48 23.41
C ALA A 376 -9.81 -1.99 23.67
N SER A 377 -9.87 -1.62 24.94
CA SER A 377 -10.03 -0.25 25.40
C SER A 377 -8.82 0.62 25.03
N PHE A 378 -8.99 1.94 25.06
CA PHE A 378 -7.89 2.88 24.84
C PHE A 378 -6.71 2.64 25.81
N ALA A 379 -7.01 2.35 27.07
CA ALA A 379 -6.02 2.03 28.09
C ALA A 379 -5.16 0.82 27.72
N GLU A 380 -5.80 -0.26 27.26
CA GLU A 380 -5.12 -1.50 26.85
C GLU A 380 -4.27 -1.29 25.59
N MET A 381 -4.74 -0.47 24.64
CA MET A 381 -4.01 -0.16 23.41
C MET A 381 -2.85 0.83 23.62
N HIS A 382 -2.89 1.61 24.69
CA HIS A 382 -1.93 2.69 24.99
C HIS A 382 -1.44 2.67 26.45
N PRO A 383 -0.88 1.55 26.94
CA PRO A 383 -0.47 1.41 28.33
C PRO A 383 0.59 2.44 28.74
N TRP A 384 1.42 2.90 27.80
CA TRP A 384 2.43 3.94 28.03
C TRP A 384 1.86 5.31 28.38
N ARG A 385 0.57 5.57 28.07
CA ARG A 385 -0.08 6.84 28.42
C ARG A 385 -0.58 6.88 29.86
N GLN A 386 -0.70 5.73 30.53
CA GLN A 386 -1.14 5.67 31.91
C GLN A 386 -0.01 5.97 32.90
N VAL A 387 1.24 5.72 32.50
CA VAL A 387 2.44 5.86 33.35
C VAL A 387 2.76 7.32 33.71
N PHE A 388 2.16 8.31 33.04
CA PHE A 388 2.44 9.74 33.24
C PHE A 388 1.35 10.50 34.01
N PHE A 389 0.31 9.82 34.53
CA PHE A 389 -0.80 10.45 35.27
C PHE A 389 -0.97 9.94 36.70
N GLU A 390 -0.01 9.18 37.22
CA GLU A 390 0.18 8.88 38.65
C GLU A 390 1.46 9.57 39.14
#